data_AF-A0A8T0J5T8-F1
#
_entry.id   AF-A0A8T0J5T8-F1
#
_cell.length_a   1.000
_cell.length_b   1.000
_cell.length_c   1.000
_cell.angle_alpha   90.00
_cell.angle_beta   90.00
_cell.angle_gamma   90.00
#
_symmetry.space_group_name_H-M   'P 1'
#
loop_
_entity.id
_entity.type
_entity.pdbx_description
1 polymer ?
#
loop_
_entity_poly.entity_id
_entity_poly.type
_entity_poly.pdbx_seq_one_letter_code
_entity_poly.pdbx_strand_id
1 'polypeptide(L)'
;MQRRYESLQLHDAIGRRSDYVEACRELRCILRAAYVYAPKQFQALLNEDVIHAFCTLPRMENSRQLEAAKLLLLTVEDLFPKQRVASAVYEYQTAIAAWHRHYENPEPLPECIQLSGDTLLHVFGYLDARSLATASAVCREWNVAATDDTLWHNQYLYLFGTPSPSAHHMTVAGFHEAIRKPDQDDHQEQVSKKPPDSADFVQCGPRRQLWRKAFNLASKDRPSHLFTSDRAYCPVCNMVVWLVEPPWISTKGRCVARNQILEHHSPRPMSVSQVVRYVVSGDTASASESSSSDSDSSSSDSDSSSSDSDSSSIDSVFILV
;
A
#
# COMPACT_ATOMS: atom_id res chain seq x y z
N MET A 1 3.10 1.35 26.99
CA MET A 1 2.35 0.54 26.01
C MET A 1 1.10 1.28 25.53
N GLN A 2 0.06 1.45 26.36
CA GLN A 2 -1.21 2.07 25.94
C GLN A 2 -1.06 3.44 25.24
N ARG A 3 -0.41 4.44 25.85
CA ARG A 3 -0.20 5.75 25.19
C ARG A 3 0.53 5.67 23.84
N ARG A 4 1.46 4.72 23.71
CA ARG A 4 2.20 4.51 22.44
C ARG A 4 1.29 3.88 21.40
N TYR A 5 0.43 2.94 21.80
CA TYR A 5 -0.58 2.39 20.91
C TYR A 5 -1.60 3.45 20.47
N GLU A 6 -2.13 4.24 21.41
CA GLU A 6 -3.06 5.34 21.09
C GLU A 6 -2.41 6.36 20.14
N SER A 7 -1.10 6.62 20.29
CA SER A 7 -0.35 7.49 19.36
C SER A 7 -0.30 6.98 17.92
N LEU A 8 -0.55 5.67 17.70
CA LEU A 8 -0.62 5.11 16.37
C LEU A 8 -1.90 5.52 15.63
N GLN A 9 -2.94 6.00 16.32
CA GLN A 9 -4.25 6.32 15.70
C GLN A 9 -4.76 5.16 14.82
N LEU A 10 -4.61 3.93 15.33
CA LEU A 10 -4.94 2.72 14.56
C LEU A 10 -6.45 2.62 14.32
N HIS A 11 -7.25 3.02 15.30
CA HIS A 11 -8.70 3.16 15.20
C HIS A 11 -9.11 4.02 13.99
N ASP A 12 -8.56 5.23 13.88
CA ASP A 12 -8.87 6.14 12.78
C ASP A 12 -8.44 5.58 11.42
N ALA A 13 -7.32 4.86 11.38
CA ALA A 13 -6.81 4.23 10.17
C ALA A 13 -7.66 3.05 9.69
N ILE A 14 -8.17 2.24 10.62
CA ILE A 14 -9.16 1.20 10.32
C ILE A 14 -10.42 1.85 9.70
N GLY A 15 -10.78 3.06 10.11
CA GLY A 15 -11.86 3.84 9.50
C GLY A 15 -11.63 4.22 8.03
N ARG A 16 -10.38 4.25 7.54
CA ARG A 16 -10.01 4.70 6.19
C ARG A 16 -9.85 3.52 5.24
N ARG A 17 -10.53 3.57 4.09
CA ARG A 17 -10.50 2.50 3.06
C ARG A 17 -9.09 2.20 2.54
N SER A 18 -8.28 3.24 2.35
CA SER A 18 -6.90 3.12 1.84
C SER A 18 -5.99 2.38 2.81
N ASP A 19 -6.20 2.58 4.11
CA ASP A 19 -5.28 2.14 5.16
C ASP A 19 -5.76 0.84 5.84
N TYR A 20 -7.02 0.45 5.62
CA TYR A 20 -7.68 -0.68 6.28
C TYR A 20 -6.83 -1.97 6.29
N VAL A 21 -6.26 -2.33 5.14
CA VAL A 21 -5.47 -3.57 5.00
C VAL A 21 -4.24 -3.53 5.90
N GLU A 22 -3.48 -2.44 5.86
CA GLU A 22 -2.25 -2.29 6.64
C GLU A 22 -2.55 -2.09 8.12
N ALA A 23 -3.62 -1.35 8.46
CA ALA A 23 -4.07 -1.18 9.84
C ALA A 23 -4.53 -2.50 10.48
N CYS A 24 -5.28 -3.34 9.75
CA CYS A 24 -5.64 -4.69 10.19
C CYS A 24 -4.39 -5.56 10.37
N ARG A 25 -3.39 -5.43 9.48
CA ARG A 25 -2.11 -6.15 9.61
C ARG A 25 -1.33 -5.71 10.85
N GLU A 26 -1.19 -4.40 11.09
CA GLU A 26 -0.55 -3.85 12.28
C GLU A 26 -1.25 -4.35 13.55
N LEU A 27 -2.59 -4.28 13.59
CA LEU A 27 -3.38 -4.75 14.72
C LEU A 27 -3.11 -6.23 15.02
N ARG A 28 -3.14 -7.10 14.00
CA ARG A 28 -2.80 -8.52 14.15
C ARG A 28 -1.42 -8.74 14.77
N CYS A 29 -0.41 -8.06 14.27
CA CYS A 29 0.96 -8.20 14.76
C CYS A 29 1.09 -7.70 16.21
N ILE A 30 0.40 -6.61 16.56
CA ILE A 30 0.34 -6.09 17.93
C ILE A 30 -0.38 -7.08 18.86
N LEU A 31 -1.51 -7.65 18.43
CA LEU A 31 -2.25 -8.66 19.20
C LEU A 31 -1.35 -9.85 19.54
N ARG A 32 -0.68 -10.42 18.54
CA ARG A 32 0.25 -11.56 18.70
C ARG A 32 1.38 -11.26 19.68
N ALA A 33 1.93 -10.05 19.63
CA ALA A 33 3.08 -9.68 20.44
C ALA A 33 2.74 -9.26 21.87
N ALA A 34 1.57 -8.61 22.08
CA ALA A 34 1.30 -7.88 23.31
C ALA A 34 0.10 -8.41 24.10
N TYR A 35 -0.91 -9.02 23.47
CA TYR A 35 -2.22 -9.22 24.09
C TYR A 35 -2.18 -10.05 25.39
N VAL A 36 -1.48 -11.19 25.37
CA VAL A 36 -1.41 -12.12 26.51
C VAL A 36 -0.74 -11.47 27.74
N TYR A 37 0.23 -10.59 27.51
CA TYR A 37 1.01 -9.92 28.56
C TYR A 37 0.47 -8.53 28.92
N ALA A 38 -0.52 -8.05 28.19
CA ALA A 38 -1.08 -6.70 28.34
C ALA A 38 -1.94 -6.55 29.60
N PRO A 39 -1.93 -5.38 30.26
CA PRO A 39 -2.93 -5.05 31.28
C PRO A 39 -4.36 -5.11 30.73
N LYS A 40 -5.35 -5.42 31.58
CA LYS A 40 -6.77 -5.55 31.18
C LYS A 40 -7.32 -4.34 30.42
N GLN A 41 -6.92 -3.13 30.82
CA GLN A 41 -7.31 -1.89 30.15
C GLN A 41 -6.79 -1.86 28.70
N PHE A 42 -5.54 -2.26 28.49
CA PHE A 42 -4.96 -2.29 27.15
C PHE A 42 -5.54 -3.42 26.29
N GLN A 43 -5.83 -4.59 26.89
CA GLN A 43 -6.56 -5.64 26.18
C GLN A 43 -7.98 -5.22 25.76
N ALA A 44 -8.65 -4.39 26.58
CA ALA A 44 -9.97 -3.88 26.23
C ALA A 44 -9.90 -2.92 25.03
N LEU A 45 -8.90 -2.04 24.99
CA LEU A 45 -8.66 -1.15 23.85
C LEU A 45 -8.36 -1.93 22.56
N LEU A 46 -7.50 -2.95 22.63
CA LEU A 46 -7.21 -3.81 21.48
C LEU A 46 -8.47 -4.56 21.00
N ASN A 47 -9.33 -5.00 21.93
CA ASN A 47 -10.59 -5.63 21.59
C ASN A 47 -11.56 -4.65 20.92
N GLU A 48 -11.62 -3.41 21.39
CA GLU A 48 -12.43 -2.35 20.78
C GLU A 48 -12.02 -2.11 19.32
N ASP A 49 -10.72 -2.01 19.04
CA ASP A 49 -10.24 -1.81 17.67
C ASP A 49 -10.48 -3.04 16.76
N VAL A 50 -10.45 -4.26 17.32
CA VAL A 50 -10.87 -5.47 16.58
C VAL A 50 -12.34 -5.39 16.18
N ILE A 51 -13.22 -5.04 17.13
CA ILE A 51 -14.66 -4.91 16.83
C ILE A 51 -14.86 -3.79 15.82
N HIS A 52 -14.18 -2.65 15.99
CA HIS A 52 -14.24 -1.54 15.04
C HIS A 52 -13.82 -1.96 13.63
N ALA A 53 -12.78 -2.78 13.48
CA ALA A 53 -12.36 -3.31 12.19
C ALA A 53 -13.44 -4.16 11.52
N PHE A 54 -14.14 -5.02 12.27
CA PHE A 54 -15.23 -5.82 11.73
C PHE A 54 -16.46 -4.99 11.40
N CYS A 55 -16.89 -4.08 12.28
CA CYS A 55 -18.02 -3.19 11.99
C CYS A 55 -17.75 -2.26 10.79
N THR A 56 -16.48 -1.97 10.47
CA THR A 56 -16.10 -1.11 9.34
C THR A 56 -15.99 -1.87 8.01
N LEU A 57 -15.89 -3.21 8.05
CA LEU A 57 -15.77 -4.08 6.87
C LEU A 57 -16.86 -3.85 5.80
N PRO A 58 -18.15 -3.60 6.10
CA PRO A 58 -19.18 -3.38 5.08
C PRO A 58 -18.92 -2.17 4.18
N ARG A 59 -18.03 -1.25 4.59
CA ARG A 59 -17.65 -0.06 3.82
C ARG A 59 -16.47 -0.30 2.87
N MET A 60 -15.89 -1.50 2.90
CA MET A 60 -14.77 -1.92 2.08
C MET A 60 -15.23 -2.36 0.69
N GLU A 61 -14.37 -2.21 -0.31
CA GLU A 61 -14.76 -2.29 -1.72
C GLU A 61 -14.05 -3.44 -2.46
N ASN A 62 -13.07 -4.10 -1.84
CA ASN A 62 -12.30 -5.14 -2.51
C ASN A 62 -11.99 -6.37 -1.65
N SER A 63 -11.71 -7.48 -2.34
CA SER A 63 -11.37 -8.77 -1.73
C SER A 63 -10.13 -8.72 -0.83
N ARG A 64 -9.17 -7.81 -1.06
CA ARG A 64 -7.97 -7.69 -0.21
C ARG A 64 -8.32 -7.18 1.19
N GLN A 65 -9.25 -6.23 1.29
CA GLN A 65 -9.77 -5.74 2.57
C GLN A 65 -10.54 -6.85 3.31
N LEU A 66 -11.35 -7.63 2.60
CA LEU A 66 -12.03 -8.80 3.17
C LEU A 66 -11.04 -9.83 3.72
N GLU A 67 -9.99 -10.16 2.96
CA GLU A 67 -8.96 -11.11 3.39
C GLU A 67 -8.19 -10.60 4.62
N ALA A 68 -7.88 -9.30 4.68
CA ALA A 68 -7.24 -8.69 5.85
C ALA A 68 -8.10 -8.84 7.12
N ALA A 69 -9.42 -8.64 7.01
CA ALA A 69 -10.36 -8.84 8.11
C ALA A 69 -10.46 -10.32 8.53
N LYS A 70 -10.49 -11.25 7.57
CA LYS A 70 -10.48 -12.68 7.83
C LYS A 70 -9.23 -13.13 8.59
N LEU A 71 -8.05 -12.66 8.16
CA LEU A 71 -6.79 -12.94 8.84
C LEU A 71 -6.74 -12.34 10.25
N LEU A 72 -7.41 -11.21 10.47
CA LEU A 72 -7.59 -10.62 11.80
C LEU A 72 -8.47 -11.52 12.69
N LEU A 73 -9.58 -12.04 12.16
CA LEU A 73 -10.46 -12.98 12.87
C LEU A 73 -9.70 -14.22 13.32
N LEU A 74 -8.92 -14.85 12.44
CA LEU A 74 -8.11 -16.02 12.79
C LEU A 74 -7.13 -15.73 13.94
N THR A 75 -6.58 -14.51 13.97
CA THR A 75 -5.67 -14.08 15.04
C THR A 75 -6.42 -13.87 16.36
N VAL A 76 -7.66 -13.40 16.30
CA VAL A 76 -8.54 -13.21 17.46
C VAL A 76 -8.98 -14.56 18.04
N GLU A 77 -9.37 -15.52 17.21
CA GLU A 77 -9.78 -16.86 17.63
C GLU A 77 -8.67 -17.61 18.39
N ASP A 78 -7.41 -17.40 18.00
CA ASP A 78 -6.24 -17.99 18.65
C ASP A 78 -5.89 -17.35 20.01
N LEU A 79 -6.08 -16.03 20.13
CA LEU A 79 -5.55 -15.26 21.28
C LEU A 79 -6.59 -14.85 22.32
N PHE A 80 -7.84 -14.66 21.93
CA PHE A 80 -8.85 -14.05 22.81
C PHE A 80 -9.54 -15.09 23.70
N PRO A 81 -10.01 -14.69 24.89
CA PRO A 81 -10.87 -15.57 25.69
C PRO A 81 -12.20 -15.84 24.97
N LYS A 82 -12.77 -17.03 25.19
CA LYS A 82 -13.99 -17.53 24.52
C LYS A 82 -15.12 -16.51 24.37
N GLN A 83 -15.39 -15.71 25.42
CA GLN A 83 -16.45 -14.70 25.38
C GLN A 83 -16.18 -13.60 24.34
N ARG A 84 -14.94 -13.12 24.25
CA ARG A 84 -14.56 -12.08 23.28
C ARG A 84 -14.49 -12.63 21.86
N VAL A 85 -14.04 -13.88 21.70
CA VAL A 85 -14.09 -14.58 20.40
C VAL A 85 -15.53 -14.65 19.89
N ALA A 86 -16.48 -15.10 20.72
CA ALA A 86 -17.89 -15.20 20.32
C ALA A 86 -18.46 -13.84 19.87
N SER A 87 -18.15 -12.77 20.60
CA SER A 87 -18.56 -11.41 20.21
C SER A 87 -17.93 -10.99 18.88
N ALA A 88 -16.64 -11.25 18.69
CA ALA A 88 -15.90 -10.85 17.50
C ALA A 88 -16.36 -11.62 16.24
N VAL A 89 -16.63 -12.92 16.38
CA VAL A 89 -17.19 -13.77 15.33
C VAL A 89 -18.58 -13.29 14.92
N TYR A 90 -19.44 -12.94 15.89
CA TYR A 90 -20.78 -12.43 15.59
C TYR A 90 -20.74 -11.13 14.77
N GLU A 91 -19.88 -10.17 15.17
CA GLU A 91 -19.71 -8.91 14.44
C GLU A 91 -19.14 -9.15 13.04
N TYR A 92 -18.13 -10.01 12.90
CA TYR A 92 -17.57 -10.37 11.61
C TYR A 92 -18.60 -11.02 10.68
N GLN A 93 -19.40 -11.97 11.18
CA GLN A 93 -20.43 -12.65 10.39
C GLN A 93 -21.54 -11.69 9.95
N THR A 94 -21.94 -10.77 10.82
CA THR A 94 -22.91 -9.73 10.48
C THR A 94 -22.36 -8.78 9.42
N ALA A 95 -21.09 -8.40 9.57
CA ALA A 95 -20.40 -7.50 8.66
C ALA A 95 -20.15 -8.11 7.27
N ILE A 96 -19.72 -9.37 7.19
CA ILE A 96 -19.50 -10.03 5.90
C ILE A 96 -20.81 -10.20 5.12
N ALA A 97 -21.92 -10.51 5.80
CA ALA A 97 -23.24 -10.56 5.17
C ALA A 97 -23.70 -9.19 4.66
N ALA A 98 -23.36 -8.10 5.35
CA ALA A 98 -23.60 -6.74 4.86
C ALA A 98 -22.69 -6.39 3.66
N TRP A 99 -21.41 -6.77 3.73
CA TRP A 99 -20.45 -6.56 2.66
C TRP A 99 -20.88 -7.27 1.36
N HIS A 100 -21.28 -8.54 1.41
CA HIS A 100 -21.76 -9.28 0.24
C HIS A 100 -22.99 -8.62 -0.40
N ARG A 101 -23.94 -8.14 0.41
CA ARG A 101 -25.13 -7.42 -0.09
C ARG A 101 -24.76 -6.17 -0.89
N HIS A 102 -23.72 -5.45 -0.50
CA HIS A 102 -23.25 -4.27 -1.23
C HIS A 102 -22.38 -4.64 -2.45
N TYR A 103 -21.56 -5.67 -2.33
CA TYR A 103 -20.64 -6.08 -3.39
C TYR A 103 -21.36 -6.75 -4.57
N GLU A 104 -22.39 -7.55 -4.31
CA GLU A 104 -23.16 -8.25 -5.34
C GLU A 104 -24.19 -7.37 -6.04
N ASN A 105 -24.53 -6.22 -5.46
CA ASN A 105 -25.49 -5.27 -6.03
C ASN A 105 -24.88 -3.87 -6.08
N PRO A 106 -23.83 -3.67 -6.92
CA PRO A 106 -23.15 -2.39 -7.01
C PRO A 106 -24.10 -1.32 -7.55
N GLU A 107 -24.11 -0.15 -6.90
CA GLU A 107 -24.75 1.05 -7.47
C GLU A 107 -24.17 1.32 -8.88
N PRO A 108 -25.00 1.77 -9.84
CA PRO A 108 -24.51 2.11 -11.17
C PRO A 108 -23.35 3.11 -11.06
N LEU A 109 -22.19 2.74 -11.63
CA LEU A 109 -21.05 3.64 -11.69
C LEU A 109 -21.49 4.94 -12.39
N PRO A 110 -21.17 6.12 -11.84
CA PRO A 110 -21.33 7.37 -12.58
C PRO A 110 -20.62 7.26 -13.93
N GLU A 111 -21.17 7.93 -14.96
CA GLU A 111 -20.52 8.04 -16.26
C GLU A 111 -19.04 8.39 -16.09
N CYS A 112 -18.17 7.62 -16.73
CA CYS A 112 -16.73 7.70 -16.53
C CYS A 112 -16.21 9.07 -17.02
N ILE A 113 -15.96 9.99 -16.09
CA ILE A 113 -15.39 11.30 -16.42
C ILE A 113 -13.92 11.07 -16.77
N GLN A 114 -13.56 11.31 -18.04
CA GLN A 114 -12.16 11.35 -18.43
C GLN A 114 -11.48 12.53 -17.74
N LEU A 115 -10.49 12.23 -16.89
CA LEU A 115 -9.66 13.23 -16.25
C LEU A 115 -8.65 13.78 -17.25
N SER A 116 -8.42 15.09 -17.25
CA SER A 116 -7.35 15.69 -18.07
C SER A 116 -5.98 15.19 -17.61
N GLY A 117 -4.99 15.20 -18.51
CA GLY A 117 -3.61 14.79 -18.20
C GLY A 117 -3.01 15.55 -17.01
N ASP A 118 -3.28 16.85 -16.90
CA ASP A 118 -2.82 17.67 -15.77
C ASP A 118 -3.48 17.27 -14.45
N THR A 119 -4.77 16.90 -14.50
CA THR A 119 -5.50 16.40 -13.32
C THR A 119 -4.94 15.05 -12.89
N LEU A 120 -4.67 14.14 -13.83
CA LEU A 120 -4.02 12.86 -13.56
C LEU A 120 -2.63 13.07 -12.96
N LEU A 121 -1.83 13.97 -13.52
CA LEU A 121 -0.50 14.29 -12.99
C LEU A 121 -0.59 14.83 -11.56
N HIS A 122 -1.55 15.72 -11.28
CA HIS A 122 -1.79 16.25 -9.95
C HIS A 122 -2.19 15.15 -8.95
N VAL A 123 -3.12 14.27 -9.32
CA VAL A 123 -3.54 13.13 -8.49
C VAL A 123 -2.38 12.15 -8.26
N PHE A 124 -1.60 11.87 -9.30
CA PHE A 124 -0.43 10.98 -9.21
C PHE A 124 0.71 11.57 -8.38
N GLY A 125 0.74 12.89 -8.19
CA GLY A 125 1.61 13.57 -7.23
C GLY A 125 1.46 13.08 -5.79
N TYR A 126 0.33 12.47 -5.44
CA TYR A 126 0.07 11.90 -4.11
C TYR A 126 0.35 10.40 -4.01
N LEU A 127 0.66 9.73 -5.12
CA LEU A 127 0.90 8.29 -5.13
C LEU A 127 2.35 7.97 -4.75
N ASP A 128 2.55 6.92 -3.98
CA ASP A 128 3.87 6.35 -3.71
C ASP A 128 4.46 5.67 -4.97
N ALA A 129 5.76 5.36 -4.93
CA ALA A 129 6.45 4.74 -6.07
C ALA A 129 5.80 3.43 -6.54
N ARG A 130 5.22 2.63 -5.62
CA ARG A 130 4.51 1.40 -5.97
C ARG A 130 3.20 1.71 -6.67
N SER A 131 2.37 2.60 -6.13
CA SER A 131 1.10 2.96 -6.75
C SER A 131 1.30 3.65 -8.09
N LEU A 132 2.36 4.45 -8.27
CA LEU A 132 2.76 4.99 -9.56
C LEU A 132 3.09 3.88 -10.57
N ALA A 133 3.84 2.86 -10.15
CA ALA A 133 4.13 1.71 -11.01
C ALA A 133 2.85 0.96 -11.41
N THR A 134 1.92 0.75 -10.48
CA THR A 134 0.61 0.13 -10.76
C THR A 134 -0.24 1.01 -11.68
N ALA A 135 -0.32 2.32 -11.43
CA ALA A 135 -1.03 3.28 -12.27
C ALA A 135 -0.50 3.24 -13.71
N SER A 136 0.82 3.09 -13.88
CA SER A 136 1.43 3.00 -15.22
C SER A 136 1.00 1.78 -16.04
N ALA A 137 0.40 0.76 -15.41
CA ALA A 137 -0.07 -0.45 -16.06
C ALA A 137 -1.59 -0.43 -16.38
N VAL A 138 -2.33 0.62 -15.99
CA VAL A 138 -3.80 0.68 -16.14
C VAL A 138 -4.21 0.92 -17.59
N CYS A 139 -3.77 2.04 -18.17
CA CYS A 139 -4.04 2.39 -19.57
C CYS A 139 -2.94 3.29 -20.12
N ARG A 140 -2.99 3.59 -21.42
CA ARG A 140 -1.96 4.42 -22.09
C ARG A 140 -1.87 5.83 -21.50
N GLU A 141 -3.01 6.46 -21.19
CA GLU A 141 -3.05 7.82 -20.62
C GLU A 141 -2.43 7.86 -19.22
N TRP A 142 -2.78 6.88 -18.38
CA TRP A 142 -2.21 6.74 -17.04
C TRP A 142 -0.72 6.40 -17.10
N ASN A 143 -0.27 5.61 -18.08
CA ASN A 143 1.15 5.35 -18.27
C ASN A 143 1.94 6.64 -18.53
N VAL A 144 1.44 7.51 -19.42
CA VAL A 144 2.11 8.78 -19.72
C VAL A 144 2.21 9.65 -18.46
N ALA A 145 1.14 9.79 -17.69
CA ALA A 145 1.15 10.60 -16.46
C ALA A 145 2.01 9.95 -15.35
N ALA A 146 1.90 8.64 -15.12
CA ALA A 146 2.60 7.94 -14.03
C ALA A 146 4.09 7.75 -14.29
N THR A 147 4.54 7.90 -15.53
CA THR A 147 5.96 7.86 -15.90
C THR A 147 6.61 9.23 -15.99
N ASP A 148 5.90 10.28 -15.59
CA ASP A 148 6.43 11.63 -15.57
C ASP A 148 7.68 11.76 -14.69
N ASP A 149 8.73 12.39 -15.25
CA ASP A 149 10.05 12.45 -14.65
C ASP A 149 10.05 13.29 -13.35
N THR A 150 9.14 14.27 -13.23
CA THR A 150 9.02 15.09 -12.01
C THR A 150 8.42 14.30 -10.84
N LEU A 151 7.48 13.39 -11.10
CA LEU A 151 6.94 12.49 -10.09
C LEU A 151 8.03 11.58 -9.54
N TRP A 152 8.80 10.95 -10.42
CA TRP A 152 9.90 10.05 -10.01
C TRP A 152 11.05 10.80 -9.35
N HIS A 153 11.32 12.05 -9.74
CA HIS A 153 12.26 12.92 -9.04
C HIS A 153 11.82 13.20 -7.60
N ASN A 154 10.55 13.55 -7.40
CA ASN A 154 10.00 13.80 -6.08
C ASN A 154 10.05 12.54 -5.20
N GLN A 155 9.76 11.36 -5.76
CA GLN A 155 9.90 10.09 -5.04
C GLN A 155 11.36 9.80 -4.66
N TYR A 156 12.30 10.09 -5.57
CA TYR A 156 13.72 9.96 -5.29
C TYR A 156 14.17 10.87 -4.15
N LEU A 157 13.83 12.16 -4.24
CA LEU A 157 14.09 13.15 -3.20
C LEU A 157 13.53 12.73 -1.84
N TYR A 158 12.28 12.26 -1.84
CA TYR A 158 11.57 11.85 -0.63
C TYR A 158 12.28 10.69 0.09
N LEU A 159 12.65 9.63 -0.64
CA LEU A 159 13.20 8.41 -0.05
C LEU A 159 14.71 8.46 0.21
N PHE A 160 15.45 9.22 -0.60
CA PHE A 160 16.91 9.28 -0.51
C PHE A 160 17.42 10.57 0.10
N GLY A 161 16.59 11.60 0.27
CA GLY A 161 16.95 12.88 0.88
C GLY A 161 18.03 13.65 0.11
N THR A 162 18.33 13.24 -1.12
CA THR A 162 19.41 13.79 -1.94
C THR A 162 18.85 14.28 -3.27
N PRO A 163 19.18 15.52 -3.68
CA PRO A 163 18.68 16.09 -4.94
C PRO A 163 19.42 15.57 -6.17
N SER A 164 20.39 14.68 -6.00
CA SER A 164 21.19 14.13 -7.09
C SER A 164 21.51 12.67 -6.81
N PRO A 165 21.32 11.77 -7.81
CA PRO A 165 21.77 10.40 -7.70
C PRO A 165 23.29 10.31 -7.56
N SER A 166 23.79 9.16 -7.09
CA SER A 166 25.23 8.89 -7.10
C SER A 166 25.79 9.00 -8.52
N ALA A 167 27.07 9.36 -8.67
CA ALA A 167 27.71 9.46 -9.98
C ALA A 167 27.52 8.19 -10.83
N HIS A 168 27.58 7.01 -10.19
CA HIS A 168 27.29 5.73 -10.83
C HIS A 168 25.84 5.65 -11.35
N HIS A 169 24.84 6.00 -10.53
CA HIS A 169 23.44 6.02 -10.97
C HIS A 169 23.18 7.06 -12.06
N MET A 170 23.83 8.23 -12.00
CA MET A 170 23.74 9.26 -13.04
C MET A 170 24.24 8.74 -14.40
N THR A 171 25.38 8.03 -14.41
CA THR A 171 25.92 7.41 -15.62
C THR A 171 24.98 6.33 -16.15
N VAL A 172 24.57 5.37 -15.31
CA VAL A 172 23.75 4.23 -15.74
C VAL A 172 22.33 4.63 -16.13
N ALA A 173 21.74 5.64 -15.47
CA ALA A 173 20.41 6.15 -15.83
C ALA A 173 20.43 7.03 -17.09
N GLY A 174 21.60 7.45 -17.58
CA GLY A 174 21.75 8.21 -18.82
C GLY A 174 21.67 9.73 -18.66
N PHE A 175 21.87 10.28 -17.45
CA PHE A 175 21.84 11.73 -17.22
C PHE A 175 22.90 12.48 -18.04
N HIS A 176 24.08 11.87 -18.25
CA HIS A 176 25.16 12.49 -19.03
C HIS A 176 24.88 12.53 -20.54
N GLU A 177 24.12 11.56 -21.05
CA GLU A 177 23.72 11.51 -22.46
C GLU A 177 22.57 12.49 -22.76
N ALA A 178 21.73 12.79 -21.76
CA ALA A 178 20.72 13.84 -21.83
C ALA A 178 21.30 15.27 -21.80
N ILE A 179 22.51 15.49 -21.29
CA ILE A 179 23.15 16.82 -21.24
C ILE A 179 23.84 17.17 -22.56
N ARG A 180 24.21 16.18 -23.39
CA ARG A 180 24.68 16.44 -24.76
C ARG A 180 23.48 16.90 -25.61
N LYS A 181 23.45 18.19 -25.97
CA LYS A 181 22.58 18.68 -27.04
C LYS A 181 23.09 18.16 -28.41
N PRO A 182 22.20 17.88 -29.38
CA PRO A 182 22.56 17.77 -30.78
C PRO A 182 22.63 19.19 -31.36
N ASP A 183 23.83 19.73 -31.49
CA ASP A 183 24.10 20.88 -32.36
C ASP A 183 25.59 20.86 -32.68
N GLN A 184 25.95 20.14 -33.74
CA GLN A 184 26.68 20.72 -34.88
C GLN A 184 26.94 19.63 -35.93
N ASP A 185 26.49 19.97 -37.14
CA ASP A 185 26.75 19.33 -38.40
C ASP A 185 28.22 18.92 -38.58
N ASP A 186 28.45 17.74 -39.13
CA ASP A 186 29.39 17.65 -40.24
C ASP A 186 28.96 16.57 -41.23
N HIS A 187 28.94 17.00 -42.49
CA HIS A 187 28.46 16.25 -43.63
C HIS A 187 29.31 15.00 -43.90
N GLN A 188 28.66 13.83 -43.96
CA GLN A 188 28.96 12.92 -45.07
C GLN A 188 27.76 12.03 -45.41
N GLU A 189 27.11 12.37 -46.53
CA GLU A 189 26.22 11.49 -47.27
C GLU A 189 26.96 10.18 -47.61
N GLN A 190 26.36 9.03 -47.30
CA GLN A 190 26.21 7.98 -48.30
C GLN A 190 24.88 7.24 -48.11
N VAL A 191 24.13 7.25 -49.21
CA VAL A 191 22.80 6.70 -49.44
C VAL A 191 22.83 5.16 -49.43
N SER A 192 21.86 4.54 -48.74
CA SER A 192 21.23 3.31 -49.24
C SER A 192 19.82 3.11 -48.68
N LYS A 193 18.90 2.85 -49.62
CA LYS A 193 17.44 2.81 -49.48
C LYS A 193 16.94 1.48 -48.90
N LYS A 194 15.96 1.53 -48.00
CA LYS A 194 14.81 0.60 -47.93
C LYS A 194 13.72 1.16 -47.01
N PRO A 195 12.42 1.11 -47.38
CA PRO A 195 11.35 1.40 -46.44
C PRO A 195 10.98 0.12 -45.67
N PRO A 196 10.54 0.23 -44.41
CA PRO A 196 9.59 -0.73 -43.86
C PRO A 196 8.28 -0.03 -43.52
N ASP A 197 7.24 -0.44 -44.23
CA ASP A 197 5.87 -0.36 -43.74
C ASP A 197 5.75 -1.14 -42.43
N SER A 198 5.25 -0.49 -41.39
CA SER A 198 4.36 -1.01 -40.34
C SER A 198 4.51 -0.20 -39.05
N ALA A 199 3.39 0.01 -38.38
CA ALA A 199 3.26 0.71 -37.13
C ALA A 199 4.09 0.07 -36.00
N ASP A 200 4.23 0.82 -34.90
CA ASP A 200 4.80 0.44 -33.61
C ASP A 200 6.29 0.68 -33.37
N PHE A 201 6.66 1.97 -33.25
CA PHE A 201 7.57 2.36 -32.17
C PHE A 201 7.37 3.84 -31.85
N VAL A 202 6.47 4.15 -30.91
CA VAL A 202 6.50 5.46 -30.22
C VAL A 202 7.74 5.45 -29.34
N GLN A 203 8.85 5.86 -29.91
CA GLN A 203 10.10 6.08 -29.21
C GLN A 203 9.92 7.32 -28.32
N CYS A 204 9.34 7.12 -27.13
CA CYS A 204 9.45 8.07 -26.04
C CYS A 204 10.95 8.27 -25.75
N GLY A 205 11.48 9.44 -26.10
CA GLY A 205 12.92 9.70 -26.03
C GLY A 205 13.54 9.44 -24.63
N PRO A 206 14.86 9.20 -24.57
CA PRO A 206 15.58 8.75 -23.36
C PRO A 206 15.50 9.71 -22.15
N ARG A 207 15.01 10.93 -22.34
CA ARG A 207 14.95 11.99 -21.31
C ARG A 207 13.75 11.90 -20.36
N ARG A 208 12.67 11.19 -20.70
CA ARG A 208 11.40 11.25 -19.92
C ARG A 208 11.32 10.30 -18.72
N GLN A 209 12.33 9.46 -18.48
CA GLN A 209 12.28 8.41 -17.44
C GLN A 209 13.63 8.25 -16.71
N LEU A 210 14.43 9.31 -16.67
CA LEU A 210 15.76 9.28 -16.05
C LEU A 210 15.65 9.07 -14.54
N TRP A 211 14.70 9.77 -13.90
CA TRP A 211 14.48 9.64 -12.47
C TRP A 211 13.87 8.29 -12.10
N ARG A 212 13.00 7.72 -12.94
CA ARG A 212 12.50 6.35 -12.73
C ARG A 212 13.63 5.32 -12.75
N LYS A 213 14.57 5.44 -13.69
CA LYS A 213 15.75 4.58 -13.75
C LYS A 213 16.67 4.76 -12.55
N ALA A 214 16.99 6.01 -12.18
CA ALA A 214 17.80 6.31 -11.01
C ALA A 214 17.17 5.79 -9.72
N PHE A 215 15.86 5.95 -9.57
CA PHE A 215 15.07 5.39 -8.48
C PHE A 215 15.23 3.87 -8.42
N ASN A 216 14.96 3.17 -9.52
CA ASN A 216 15.08 1.72 -9.58
C ASN A 216 16.51 1.23 -9.23
N LEU A 217 17.55 1.94 -9.67
CA LEU A 217 18.93 1.61 -9.33
C LEU A 217 19.22 1.80 -7.84
N ALA A 218 18.80 2.93 -7.27
CA ALA A 218 19.00 3.23 -5.86
C ALA A 218 18.18 2.35 -4.91
N SER A 219 17.06 1.79 -5.39
CA SER A 219 16.19 0.92 -4.60
C SER A 219 16.65 -0.54 -4.52
N LYS A 220 17.54 -1.00 -5.42
CA LYS A 220 17.99 -2.42 -5.46
C LYS A 220 18.64 -2.90 -4.17
N ASP A 221 19.40 -2.03 -3.51
CA ASP A 221 20.16 -2.37 -2.29
C ASP A 221 19.42 -1.99 -1.01
N ARG A 222 18.14 -1.62 -1.10
CA ARG A 222 17.35 -1.13 0.04
C ARG A 222 16.23 -2.10 0.42
N PRO A 223 15.91 -2.21 1.72
CA PRO A 223 14.85 -3.10 2.17
C PRO A 223 13.48 -2.61 1.69
N SER A 224 12.63 -3.56 1.29
CA SER A 224 11.33 -3.31 0.66
C SER A 224 10.38 -2.46 1.52
N HIS A 225 10.45 -2.57 2.85
CA HIS A 225 9.58 -1.82 3.77
C HIS A 225 9.78 -0.30 3.72
N LEU A 226 10.92 0.19 3.21
CA LEU A 226 11.12 1.63 2.99
C LEU A 226 10.20 2.18 1.90
N PHE A 227 9.63 1.30 1.07
CA PHE A 227 8.81 1.64 -0.09
C PHE A 227 7.34 1.23 0.08
N THR A 228 6.98 0.57 1.18
CA THR A 228 5.63 0.04 1.40
C THR A 228 5.06 0.40 2.77
N SER A 229 5.84 1.11 3.60
CA SER A 229 5.37 1.49 4.92
C SER A 229 4.56 2.77 4.84
N ASP A 230 3.34 2.72 5.37
CA ASP A 230 2.50 3.89 5.60
C ASP A 230 2.82 4.58 6.94
N ARG A 231 3.86 4.12 7.65
CA ARG A 231 4.29 4.62 8.95
C ARG A 231 5.68 5.19 8.91
N ALA A 232 5.90 6.25 9.67
CA ALA A 232 7.24 6.72 9.96
C ALA A 232 7.41 7.16 11.40
N TYR A 233 8.62 6.96 11.93
CA TYR A 233 9.02 7.47 13.23
C TYR A 233 9.74 8.80 13.07
N CYS A 234 9.29 9.81 13.80
CA CYS A 234 9.98 11.08 13.90
C CYS A 234 10.86 11.10 15.17
N PRO A 235 12.20 11.13 15.06
CA PRO A 235 13.08 11.13 16.23
C PRO A 235 12.99 12.42 17.06
N VAL A 236 12.55 13.53 16.46
CA VAL A 236 12.41 14.82 17.15
C VAL A 236 11.06 14.93 17.85
N CYS A 237 9.98 14.51 17.19
CA CYS A 237 8.64 14.48 17.77
C CYS A 237 8.49 13.26 18.75
N ASN A 238 9.39 12.25 18.70
CA ASN A 238 9.31 10.96 19.40
C ASN A 238 7.95 10.26 19.23
N MET A 239 7.46 10.28 18.00
CA MET A 239 6.11 9.84 17.65
C MET A 239 6.12 9.11 16.31
N VAL A 240 5.23 8.14 16.18
CA VAL A 240 4.92 7.48 14.91
C VAL A 240 3.82 8.27 14.21
N VAL A 241 3.97 8.50 12.91
CA VAL A 241 3.04 9.23 12.05
C VAL A 241 2.61 8.37 10.87
N TRP A 242 1.39 8.59 10.38
CA TRP A 242 0.95 8.08 9.08
C TRP A 242 1.55 8.92 7.96
N LEU A 243 2.09 8.27 6.93
CA LEU A 243 2.68 8.93 5.76
C LEU A 243 1.63 9.34 4.70
N VAL A 244 0.36 9.01 4.92
CA VAL A 244 -0.74 9.21 3.97
C VAL A 244 -1.25 10.67 3.92
N GLU A 245 -0.87 11.53 4.88
CA GLU A 245 -1.27 12.94 4.88
C GLU A 245 -0.24 13.85 4.16
N PRO A 246 -0.56 14.46 3.00
CA PRO A 246 0.29 15.50 2.41
C PRO A 246 0.39 16.74 3.34
N PRO A 247 1.53 17.46 3.34
CA PRO A 247 2.51 17.55 2.27
C PRO A 247 3.86 16.96 2.69
N TRP A 248 4.15 15.73 2.25
CA TRP A 248 5.52 15.21 2.25
C TRP A 248 6.30 15.62 1.00
N ILE A 249 5.82 16.64 0.28
CA ILE A 249 6.70 17.45 -0.57
C ILE A 249 7.83 17.90 0.35
N SER A 250 9.07 17.70 -0.09
CA SER A 250 10.27 18.28 0.51
C SER A 250 10.26 19.83 0.45
N THR A 251 9.11 20.49 0.68
CA THR A 251 9.07 21.79 1.33
C THR A 251 9.44 21.54 2.78
N LYS A 252 10.73 21.70 3.07
CA LYS A 252 11.29 21.89 4.42
C LYS A 252 10.20 22.10 5.49
N GLY A 253 9.95 21.09 6.31
CA GLY A 253 9.70 21.32 7.73
C GLY A 253 8.32 21.13 8.35
N ARG A 254 7.20 20.71 7.74
CA ARG A 254 5.97 20.52 8.56
C ARG A 254 6.00 19.20 9.39
N CYS A 255 6.11 19.24 10.74
CA CYS A 255 5.76 18.08 11.62
C CYS A 255 4.24 18.10 11.82
N VAL A 256 3.54 17.10 11.26
CA VAL A 256 2.09 16.88 11.42
C VAL A 256 1.70 16.84 12.92
N ALA A 257 2.56 16.28 13.78
CA ALA A 257 2.28 16.16 15.22
C ALA A 257 2.26 17.48 16.00
N ARG A 258 2.78 18.59 15.45
CA ARG A 258 2.81 19.91 16.14
C ARG A 258 2.29 21.07 15.30
N ASN A 259 1.83 20.81 14.07
CA ASN A 259 1.35 21.82 13.13
C ASN A 259 2.34 23.00 12.94
N GLN A 260 3.65 22.71 13.03
CA GLN A 260 4.73 23.71 12.97
C GLN A 260 5.76 23.34 11.90
N ILE A 261 6.31 24.37 11.26
CA ILE A 261 7.43 24.27 10.33
C ILE A 261 8.73 24.20 11.15
N LEU A 262 9.32 23.01 11.27
CA LEU A 262 10.59 22.74 11.93
C LEU A 262 11.51 22.02 10.94
N GLU A 263 12.60 22.70 10.53
CA GLU A 263 13.59 22.27 9.53
C GLU A 263 14.33 20.95 9.84
N HIS A 264 14.02 20.29 10.96
CA HIS A 264 14.79 19.15 11.49
C HIS A 264 13.99 17.84 11.64
N HIS A 265 12.75 17.79 11.17
CA HIS A 265 11.93 16.58 11.23
C HIS A 265 12.15 15.76 9.96
N SER A 266 13.00 14.72 10.06
CA SER A 266 13.15 13.68 9.04
C SER A 266 12.52 12.39 9.56
N PRO A 267 11.19 12.20 9.37
CA PRO A 267 10.55 10.94 9.71
C PRO A 267 11.16 9.81 8.89
N ARG A 268 11.38 8.67 9.55
CA ARG A 268 11.97 7.48 8.93
C ARG A 268 10.90 6.40 8.79
N PRO A 269 10.70 5.81 7.60
CA PRO A 269 9.73 4.73 7.42
C PRO A 269 9.95 3.59 8.42
N MET A 270 8.87 2.97 8.88
CA MET A 270 8.90 1.87 9.86
C MET A 270 8.29 0.60 9.30
N SER A 271 8.95 -0.55 9.45
CA SER A 271 8.28 -1.82 9.22
C SER A 271 7.21 -2.09 10.29
N VAL A 272 6.25 -2.97 9.99
CA VAL A 272 5.24 -3.44 10.96
C VAL A 272 5.92 -3.98 12.22
N SER A 273 7.02 -4.72 12.09
CA SER A 273 7.80 -5.23 13.23
C SER A 273 8.37 -4.10 14.10
N GLN A 274 8.81 -2.99 13.50
CA GLN A 274 9.24 -1.80 14.24
C GLN A 274 8.07 -1.10 14.93
N VAL A 275 6.89 -1.05 14.31
CA VAL A 275 5.66 -0.51 14.93
C VAL A 275 5.30 -1.32 16.18
N VAL A 276 5.32 -2.66 16.07
CA VAL A 276 5.09 -3.57 17.20
C VAL A 276 6.11 -3.33 18.31
N ARG A 277 7.39 -3.24 17.99
CA ARG A 277 8.46 -2.99 18.96
C ARG A 277 8.31 -1.63 19.66
N TYR A 278 7.90 -0.61 18.92
CA TYR A 278 7.57 0.70 19.49
C TYR A 278 6.42 0.60 20.49
N VAL A 279 5.35 -0.15 20.20
CA VAL A 279 4.24 -0.34 21.16
C VAL A 279 4.73 -1.09 22.41
N VAL A 280 5.36 -2.25 22.21
CA VAL A 280 5.75 -3.19 23.27
C VAL A 280 6.85 -2.60 24.15
N SER A 281 8.03 -2.34 23.57
CA SER A 281 9.22 -1.92 24.32
C SER A 281 9.39 -0.41 24.34
N GLY A 282 8.92 0.30 23.31
CA GLY A 282 9.25 1.72 23.11
C GLY A 282 10.52 1.93 22.29
N ASP A 283 11.15 0.84 21.83
CA ASP A 283 12.38 0.89 21.07
C ASP A 283 12.09 1.07 19.58
N THR A 284 12.78 2.02 18.97
CA THR A 284 12.70 2.32 17.52
C THR A 284 14.01 1.99 16.81
N ALA A 285 14.77 1.02 17.35
CA ALA A 285 16.13 0.72 16.92
C ALA A 285 16.26 0.60 15.38
N SER A 286 17.36 1.17 14.91
CA SER A 286 17.75 1.53 13.54
C SER A 286 17.48 0.48 12.44
N ALA A 287 17.35 1.00 11.21
CA ALA A 287 17.00 0.35 9.94
C ALA A 287 17.87 -0.84 9.46
N SER A 288 18.60 -1.50 10.34
CA SER A 288 19.48 -2.65 10.02
C SER A 288 18.99 -3.90 10.74
N GLU A 289 17.74 -4.31 10.49
CA GLU A 289 17.30 -5.65 10.88
C GLU A 289 16.55 -6.33 9.73
N SER A 290 17.01 -7.54 9.47
CA SER A 290 16.76 -8.39 8.32
C SER A 290 15.29 -8.71 8.10
N SER A 291 14.91 -8.82 6.83
CA SER A 291 13.64 -9.33 6.30
C SER A 291 13.09 -10.52 7.10
N SER A 292 12.10 -10.29 7.97
CA SER A 292 11.21 -11.34 8.44
C SER A 292 10.17 -11.59 7.36
N SER A 293 10.38 -12.64 6.57
CA SER A 293 9.41 -13.10 5.57
C SER A 293 8.22 -13.71 6.30
N ASP A 294 7.14 -12.96 6.43
CA ASP A 294 5.84 -13.47 6.89
C ASP A 294 5.20 -14.28 5.75
N SER A 295 5.70 -15.50 5.52
CA SER A 295 5.11 -16.44 4.58
C SER A 295 4.06 -17.27 5.32
N ASP A 296 2.80 -16.83 5.25
CA ASP A 296 1.64 -17.61 5.70
C ASP A 296 1.39 -18.74 4.67
N SER A 297 1.98 -19.93 4.89
CA SER A 297 1.71 -21.13 4.08
C SER A 297 0.35 -21.72 4.44
N SER A 298 -0.63 -21.60 3.54
CA SER A 298 -1.89 -22.33 3.61
C SER A 298 -1.73 -23.74 3.03
N SER A 299 -1.73 -24.76 3.88
CA SER A 299 -1.87 -26.16 3.48
C SER A 299 -3.32 -26.42 3.06
N SER A 300 -3.53 -26.67 1.76
CA SER A 300 -4.80 -27.16 1.23
C SER A 300 -4.78 -28.69 1.20
N ASP A 301 -5.39 -29.31 2.21
CA ASP A 301 -5.75 -30.72 2.20
C ASP A 301 -7.16 -30.86 1.59
N SER A 302 -7.20 -31.35 0.35
CA SER A 302 -8.43 -31.73 -0.33
C SER A 302 -8.61 -33.24 -0.21
N ASP A 303 -9.39 -33.69 0.78
CA ASP A 303 -9.88 -35.07 0.82
C ASP A 303 -11.26 -35.14 0.15
N SER A 304 -11.24 -35.63 -1.09
CA SER A 304 -12.43 -36.08 -1.82
C SER A 304 -12.75 -37.51 -1.40
N SER A 305 -13.88 -37.72 -0.73
CA SER A 305 -14.51 -39.03 -0.61
C SER A 305 -15.99 -38.94 -0.92
N SER A 306 -16.34 -39.50 -2.07
CA SER A 306 -17.66 -39.79 -2.61
C SER A 306 -18.33 -40.99 -1.91
N SER A 307 -19.64 -40.92 -1.68
CA SER A 307 -20.56 -42.08 -1.76
C SER A 307 -22.03 -41.67 -1.57
N ASP A 308 -22.77 -41.66 -2.70
CA ASP A 308 -24.02 -42.36 -3.03
C ASP A 308 -25.30 -42.35 -2.16
N SER A 309 -26.41 -42.06 -2.88
CA SER A 309 -27.80 -42.57 -2.81
C SER A 309 -28.66 -42.12 -1.59
N ASP A 310 -29.96 -41.80 -1.70
CA ASP A 310 -31.02 -42.42 -2.50
C ASP A 310 -32.32 -41.55 -2.56
N SER A 311 -32.99 -41.59 -3.72
CA SER A 311 -34.45 -41.66 -4.00
C SER A 311 -35.51 -41.00 -3.07
N SER A 312 -36.34 -40.08 -3.61
CA SER A 312 -37.74 -40.38 -4.02
C SER A 312 -38.60 -39.13 -4.38
N SER A 313 -39.25 -39.25 -5.55
CA SER A 313 -40.52 -38.70 -6.06
C SER A 313 -41.26 -37.55 -5.37
N ILE A 314 -41.73 -36.59 -6.19
CA ILE A 314 -43.15 -36.54 -6.64
C ILE A 314 -43.30 -35.54 -7.81
N ASP A 315 -43.99 -36.03 -8.84
CA ASP A 315 -44.52 -35.30 -9.99
C ASP A 315 -45.34 -34.06 -9.64
N SER A 316 -45.27 -33.00 -10.46
CA SER A 316 -46.45 -32.52 -11.20
C SER A 316 -46.13 -31.34 -12.13
N VAL A 317 -46.16 -31.65 -13.42
CA VAL A 317 -47.02 -31.02 -14.45
C VAL A 317 -46.91 -29.49 -14.65
N PHE A 318 -46.20 -29.16 -15.73
CA PHE A 318 -46.45 -28.07 -16.70
C PHE A 318 -47.89 -27.53 -16.74
N ILE A 319 -48.06 -26.21 -16.81
CA ILE A 319 -48.93 -25.53 -17.80
C ILE A 319 -48.35 -24.14 -18.11
N LEU A 320 -48.30 -23.85 -19.42
CA LEU A 320 -48.00 -22.61 -20.13
C LEU A 320 -48.92 -21.43 -19.74
N VAL A 321 -48.41 -20.19 -19.79
CA VAL A 321 -48.46 -19.25 -20.94
C VAL A 321 -47.30 -18.26 -20.80
#